data_AF-A0A9D7T1N9-F1
#
_entry.id   AF-A0A9D7T1N9-F1
#
_cell.length_a   1.000
_cell.length_b   1.000
_cell.length_c   1.000
_cell.angle_alpha   90.00
_cell.angle_beta   90.00
_cell.angle_gamma   90.00
#
_symmetry.space_group_name_H-M   'P 1'
#
loop_
_entity.id
_entity.type
_entity.pdbx_description
1 polymer ?
#
loop_
_entity_poly.entity_id
_entity_poly.type
_entity_poly.pdbx_seq_one_letter_code
_entity_poly.pdbx_strand_id
1 'polypeptide(L)'
;MWVRPWWAGRNAVSMARQWIAAGKANYAAEVVQKALEKDPEQPELWMLAAELARLNGPRILEVEYAHRAALLRPGNPKYALEWAGAALRADQRDVMFQALKSISDAELDRSSVAQRLLGELKRREHNFAGAVVHFEAALRLDGPGATNEIPLGLCLLAARGSEERERGHGLLEKWSADSAWGATALRLLLLDAGDRGDRPAALKWALALSAHPGKADSDAPDWLRVLAKEDRMKFEEELGRLKMTHKATPEASAQLLGWLNEIGESRVGLDWLGSLPEQDVQRPPLSLAKAEALRIISDWSGLQALTIKGEWGANLDFLRWTYGLRAARALADEKQAENLWLTLVNHSQVNAQHALFGGSMLYSWGMVNEAEALWWRAAEQGEGVSFEALGALARFYQVRRDADGQHRVFRKLHAMRPDDDAITNNYVFFAVLTGNRERESELLARDIMLRNAGNQTYLATYAYVLFARDRSAEALKLVAPAFAKDSASPTIQFAYGLALAGSGEQEKARPILRGLDPATLTTREEEIIEAVLNGGGQR
;
A
#
# COMPACT_ATOMS: atom_id res chain seq x y z
N MET A 1 3.02 37.36 -47.29
CA MET A 1 2.36 38.23 -46.30
C MET A 1 2.95 37.88 -44.94
N TRP A 2 3.74 38.78 -44.35
CA TRP A 2 4.54 38.53 -43.15
C TRP A 2 3.65 38.45 -41.89
N VAL A 3 3.17 37.26 -41.55
CA VAL A 3 2.55 37.01 -40.24
C VAL A 3 3.68 36.83 -39.24
N ARG A 4 3.84 37.80 -38.33
CA ARG A 4 4.93 37.82 -37.36
C ARG A 4 4.75 36.68 -36.34
N PRO A 5 5.75 35.80 -36.08
CA PRO A 5 5.62 34.62 -35.20
C PRO A 5 5.02 34.90 -33.82
N TRP A 6 5.35 36.05 -33.19
CA TRP A 6 4.80 36.42 -31.89
C TRP A 6 3.26 36.62 -31.91
N TRP A 7 2.69 37.06 -33.03
CA TRP A 7 1.24 37.31 -33.16
C TRP A 7 0.48 35.98 -33.28
N ALA A 8 1.06 35.00 -33.99
CA ALA A 8 0.52 33.65 -34.09
C ALA A 8 0.58 32.92 -32.74
N GLY A 9 1.69 33.02 -31.99
CA GLY A 9 1.83 32.43 -30.64
C GLY A 9 0.86 33.02 -29.61
N ARG A 10 0.71 34.35 -29.56
CA ARG A 10 -0.27 35.00 -28.65
C ARG A 10 -1.72 34.62 -28.97
N ASN A 11 -2.09 34.53 -30.25
CA ASN A 11 -3.42 34.07 -30.66
C ASN A 11 -3.65 32.59 -30.31
N ALA A 12 -2.64 31.73 -30.47
CA ALA A 12 -2.73 30.33 -30.10
C ALA A 12 -2.94 30.15 -28.58
N VAL A 13 -2.19 30.87 -27.74
CA VAL A 13 -2.38 30.84 -26.27
C VAL A 13 -3.79 31.33 -25.89
N SER A 14 -4.26 32.43 -26.47
CA SER A 14 -5.60 32.95 -26.19
C SER A 14 -6.70 31.96 -26.61
N MET A 15 -6.58 31.39 -27.82
CA MET A 15 -7.56 30.45 -28.36
C MET A 15 -7.59 29.14 -27.54
N ALA A 16 -6.44 28.61 -27.16
CA ALA A 16 -6.37 27.42 -26.32
C ALA A 16 -6.92 27.67 -24.91
N ARG A 17 -6.71 28.85 -24.31
CA ARG A 17 -7.38 29.22 -23.04
C ARG A 17 -8.90 29.28 -23.16
N GLN A 18 -9.43 29.80 -24.27
CA GLN A 18 -10.88 29.78 -24.54
C GLN A 18 -11.43 28.36 -24.67
N TRP A 19 -10.71 27.48 -25.36
CA TRP A 19 -11.09 26.07 -25.47
C TRP A 19 -11.06 25.34 -24.13
N ILE A 20 -10.06 25.61 -23.27
CA ILE A 20 -10.00 25.08 -21.91
C ILE A 20 -11.20 25.58 -21.09
N ALA A 21 -11.50 26.88 -21.14
CA ALA A 21 -12.65 27.46 -20.45
C ALA A 21 -13.99 26.87 -20.93
N ALA A 22 -14.07 26.44 -22.19
CA ALA A 22 -15.23 25.76 -22.77
C ALA A 22 -15.25 24.24 -22.51
N GLY A 23 -14.33 23.68 -21.72
CA GLY A 23 -14.24 22.25 -21.43
C GLY A 23 -13.73 21.39 -22.60
N LYS A 24 -13.18 22.01 -23.65
CA LYS A 24 -12.77 21.39 -24.91
C LYS A 24 -11.26 21.18 -24.97
N ALA A 25 -10.72 20.44 -24.01
CA ALA A 25 -9.28 20.23 -23.83
C ALA A 25 -8.57 19.58 -25.04
N ASN A 26 -9.24 18.67 -25.77
CA ASN A 26 -8.64 18.04 -26.95
C ASN A 26 -8.38 19.07 -28.08
N TYR A 27 -9.31 20.00 -28.30
CA TYR A 27 -9.13 21.08 -29.26
C TYR A 27 -8.05 22.07 -28.81
N ALA A 28 -7.96 22.34 -27.51
CA ALA A 28 -6.87 23.14 -26.95
C ALA A 28 -5.51 22.47 -27.18
N ALA A 29 -5.40 21.15 -26.98
CA ALA A 29 -4.17 20.39 -27.20
C ALA A 29 -3.70 20.44 -28.66
N GLU A 30 -4.61 20.29 -29.62
CA GLU A 30 -4.27 20.37 -31.04
C GLU A 30 -3.75 21.75 -31.45
N VAL A 31 -4.35 22.82 -30.89
CA VAL A 31 -3.90 24.21 -31.11
C VAL A 31 -2.51 24.44 -30.51
N VAL A 32 -2.27 23.94 -29.29
CA VAL A 32 -0.98 24.08 -28.59
C VAL A 32 0.12 23.30 -29.31
N GLN A 33 -0.15 22.07 -29.75
CA GLN A 33 0.82 21.26 -30.48
C GLN A 33 1.24 21.93 -31.79
N LYS A 34 0.28 22.40 -32.60
CA LYS A 34 0.57 23.12 -33.86
C LYS A 34 1.33 24.44 -33.62
N ALA A 35 1.13 25.07 -32.47
CA ALA A 35 1.88 26.27 -32.10
C ALA A 35 3.32 25.91 -31.67
N LEU A 36 3.51 24.83 -30.91
CA LEU A 36 4.82 24.33 -30.50
C LEU A 36 5.67 23.85 -31.68
N GLU A 37 5.07 23.25 -32.71
CA GLU A 37 5.76 22.89 -33.95
C GLU A 37 6.33 24.12 -34.69
N LYS A 38 5.69 25.28 -34.55
CA LYS A 38 6.06 26.52 -35.22
C LYS A 38 7.00 27.40 -34.39
N ASP A 39 6.82 27.39 -33.08
CA ASP A 39 7.58 28.21 -32.13
C ASP A 39 7.87 27.43 -30.82
N PRO A 40 8.80 26.47 -30.84
CA PRO A 40 9.12 25.64 -29.68
C PRO A 40 9.92 26.38 -28.60
N GLU A 41 10.30 27.64 -28.82
CA GLU A 41 11.09 28.43 -27.86
C GLU A 41 10.21 29.29 -26.94
N GLN A 42 8.89 29.24 -27.11
CA GLN A 42 7.92 29.96 -26.28
C GLN A 42 7.54 29.16 -25.02
N PRO A 43 8.01 29.55 -23.81
CA PRO A 43 7.77 28.78 -22.58
C PRO A 43 6.28 28.74 -22.18
N GLU A 44 5.48 29.75 -22.54
CA GLU A 44 4.03 29.76 -22.28
C GLU A 44 3.29 28.62 -22.99
N LEU A 45 3.73 28.21 -24.18
CA LEU A 45 3.10 27.12 -24.91
C LEU A 45 3.38 25.78 -24.24
N TRP A 46 4.61 25.57 -23.75
CA TRP A 46 4.97 24.40 -22.95
C TRP A 46 4.23 24.35 -21.62
N MET A 47 4.04 25.50 -20.96
CA MET A 47 3.21 25.58 -19.76
C MET A 47 1.75 25.21 -20.01
N LEU A 48 1.21 25.63 -21.15
CA LEU A 48 -0.15 25.28 -21.55
C LEU A 48 -0.28 23.81 -21.93
N ALA A 49 0.75 23.23 -22.55
CA ALA A 49 0.84 21.79 -22.79
C ALA A 49 0.88 20.99 -21.47
N ALA A 50 1.64 21.48 -20.48
CA ALA A 50 1.66 20.89 -19.14
C ALA A 50 0.27 20.96 -18.46
N GLU A 51 -0.43 22.10 -18.53
CA GLU A 51 -1.79 22.25 -18.01
C GLU A 51 -2.77 21.27 -18.69
N LEU A 52 -2.67 21.07 -20.00
CA LEU A 52 -3.50 20.12 -20.73
C LEU A 52 -3.18 18.66 -20.39
N ALA A 53 -1.89 18.33 -20.22
CA ALA A 53 -1.46 17.03 -19.74
C ALA A 53 -1.95 16.76 -18.30
N ARG A 54 -2.00 17.79 -17.45
CA ARG A 54 -2.58 17.68 -16.10
C ARG A 54 -4.07 17.36 -16.13
N LEU A 55 -4.81 17.94 -17.08
CA LEU A 55 -6.25 17.72 -17.20
C LEU A 55 -6.59 16.31 -17.70
N ASN A 56 -5.93 15.85 -18.78
CA ASN A 56 -6.36 14.65 -19.51
C ASN A 56 -5.21 13.73 -19.97
N GLY A 57 -3.96 13.97 -19.57
CA GLY A 57 -2.79 13.22 -20.03
C GLY A 57 -2.07 12.44 -18.92
N PRO A 58 -1.07 11.63 -19.29
CA PRO A 58 -0.16 11.00 -18.33
C PRO A 58 0.58 12.04 -17.49
N ARG A 59 0.67 11.82 -16.17
CA ARG A 59 1.39 12.71 -15.23
C ARG A 59 2.86 12.94 -15.62
N ILE A 60 3.51 11.96 -16.25
CA ILE A 60 4.89 12.08 -16.71
C ILE A 60 5.02 13.17 -17.80
N LEU A 61 4.07 13.25 -18.73
CA LEU A 61 4.09 14.28 -19.78
C LEU A 61 3.90 15.69 -19.20
N GLU A 62 3.11 15.83 -18.13
CA GLU A 62 3.01 17.11 -17.40
C GLU A 62 4.39 17.57 -16.92
N VAL A 63 5.17 16.65 -16.32
CA VAL A 63 6.52 16.95 -15.82
C VAL A 63 7.45 17.35 -16.96
N GLU A 64 7.45 16.61 -18.06
CA GLU A 64 8.29 16.88 -19.22
C GLU A 64 8.01 18.25 -19.84
N TYR A 65 6.73 18.59 -20.05
CA TYR A 65 6.34 19.89 -20.59
C TYR A 65 6.68 21.05 -19.64
N ALA A 66 6.42 20.89 -18.35
CA ALA A 66 6.76 21.91 -17.36
C ALA A 66 8.30 22.10 -17.24
N HIS A 67 9.06 21.00 -17.29
CA HIS A 67 10.52 21.03 -17.32
C HIS A 67 11.03 21.77 -18.58
N ARG A 68 10.44 21.51 -19.75
CA ARG A 68 10.81 22.20 -20.98
C ARG A 68 10.59 23.72 -20.90
N ALA A 69 9.48 24.15 -20.29
CA ALA A 69 9.24 25.58 -20.03
C ALA A 69 10.31 26.18 -19.10
N ALA A 70 10.69 25.48 -18.04
CA ALA A 70 11.73 25.92 -17.10
C ALA A 70 13.13 26.00 -17.76
N LEU A 71 13.48 25.06 -18.64
CA LEU A 71 14.73 25.09 -19.39
C LEU A 71 14.84 26.29 -20.35
N LEU A 72 13.72 26.73 -20.93
CA LEU A 72 13.69 27.90 -21.83
C LEU A 72 13.84 29.23 -21.07
N ARG A 73 13.58 29.24 -19.76
CA ARG A 73 13.74 30.41 -18.87
C ARG A 73 14.36 29.98 -17.53
N PRO A 74 15.66 29.62 -17.51
CA PRO A 74 16.33 29.17 -16.30
C PRO A 74 16.27 30.24 -15.20
N GLY A 75 16.08 29.81 -13.95
CA GLY A 75 16.00 30.71 -12.80
C GLY A 75 14.69 31.49 -12.67
N ASN A 76 13.70 31.28 -13.55
CA ASN A 76 12.40 31.94 -13.42
C ASN A 76 11.50 31.17 -12.43
N PRO A 77 11.09 31.79 -11.30
CA PRO A 77 10.31 31.09 -10.27
C PRO A 77 8.98 30.52 -10.74
N LYS A 78 8.31 31.17 -11.69
CA LYS A 78 7.02 30.70 -12.18
C LYS A 78 7.13 29.31 -12.83
N TYR A 79 8.07 29.14 -13.76
CA TYR A 79 8.20 27.85 -14.47
C TYR A 79 8.85 26.79 -13.59
N ALA A 80 9.82 27.16 -12.75
CA ALA A 80 10.44 26.25 -11.80
C ALA A 80 9.42 25.66 -10.80
N LEU A 81 8.52 26.49 -10.26
CA LEU A 81 7.50 26.03 -9.31
C LEU A 81 6.40 25.20 -9.99
N GLU A 82 6.04 25.49 -11.23
CA GLU A 82 5.12 24.64 -11.99
C GLU A 82 5.74 23.27 -12.30
N TRP A 83 7.03 23.23 -12.66
CA TRP A 83 7.77 21.98 -12.82
C TRP A 83 7.84 21.19 -11.51
N ALA A 84 8.16 21.85 -10.40
CA ALA A 84 8.16 21.23 -9.07
C ALA A 84 6.77 20.68 -8.70
N GLY A 85 5.70 21.42 -9.00
CA GLY A 85 4.33 20.98 -8.77
C GLY A 85 3.92 19.78 -9.61
N ALA A 86 4.32 19.74 -10.88
CA ALA A 86 4.10 18.60 -11.76
C ALA A 86 4.84 17.36 -11.23
N ALA A 87 6.10 17.52 -10.85
CA ALA A 87 6.91 16.45 -10.28
C ALA A 87 6.30 15.89 -8.98
N LEU A 88 5.80 16.76 -8.10
CA LEU A 88 5.09 16.36 -6.88
C LEU A 88 3.80 15.56 -7.19
N ARG A 89 3.00 15.99 -8.18
CA ARG A 89 1.81 15.22 -8.62
C ARG A 89 2.17 13.87 -9.23
N ALA A 90 3.31 13.78 -9.92
CA ALA A 90 3.84 12.55 -10.50
C ALA A 90 4.60 11.66 -9.52
N ASP A 91 4.70 12.05 -8.24
CA ASP A 91 5.46 11.37 -7.19
C ASP A 91 6.97 11.24 -7.47
N GLN A 92 7.52 12.19 -8.25
CA GLN A 92 8.93 12.27 -8.60
C GLN A 92 9.67 13.24 -7.68
N ARG A 93 9.96 12.79 -6.46
CA ARG A 93 10.62 13.60 -5.42
C ARG A 93 11.94 14.23 -5.87
N ASP A 94 12.82 13.45 -6.49
CA ASP A 94 14.15 13.95 -6.88
C ASP A 94 14.05 15.05 -7.93
N VAL A 95 13.12 14.89 -8.88
CA VAL A 95 12.82 15.89 -9.92
C VAL A 95 12.23 17.16 -9.30
N MET A 96 11.33 17.03 -8.31
CA MET A 96 10.82 18.18 -7.57
C MET A 96 11.96 18.97 -6.90
N PHE A 97 12.90 18.28 -6.23
CA PHE A 97 14.03 18.96 -5.61
C PHE A 97 14.98 19.61 -6.61
N GLN A 98 15.20 18.99 -7.77
CA GLN A 98 15.96 19.61 -8.86
C GLN A 98 15.28 20.90 -9.34
N ALA A 99 13.95 20.88 -9.51
CA ALA A 99 13.18 22.05 -9.91
C ALA A 99 13.27 23.18 -8.88
N LEU A 100 13.11 22.88 -7.59
CA LEU A 100 13.21 23.89 -6.53
C LEU A 100 14.62 24.47 -6.39
N LYS A 101 15.67 23.66 -6.57
CA LYS A 101 17.08 24.13 -6.57
C LYS A 101 17.44 25.06 -7.73
N SER A 102 16.59 25.12 -8.77
CA SER A 102 16.82 26.03 -9.90
C SER A 102 16.52 27.50 -9.59
N ILE A 103 15.96 27.79 -8.41
CA ILE A 103 15.67 29.13 -7.90
C ILE A 103 16.27 29.34 -6.51
N SER A 104 16.43 30.58 -6.09
CA SER A 104 17.11 30.91 -4.83
C SER A 104 16.25 30.62 -3.60
N ASP A 105 16.90 30.33 -2.47
CA ASP A 105 16.20 30.13 -1.18
C ASP A 105 15.34 31.34 -0.79
N ALA A 106 15.82 32.56 -1.09
CA ALA A 106 15.07 33.79 -0.86
C ALA A 106 13.77 33.88 -1.69
N GLU A 107 13.76 33.34 -2.91
CA GLU A 107 12.57 33.27 -3.76
C GLU A 107 11.61 32.18 -3.28
N LEU A 108 12.13 31.05 -2.81
CA LEU A 108 11.33 29.99 -2.19
C LEU A 108 10.62 30.48 -0.91
N ASP A 109 11.34 31.20 -0.06
CA ASP A 109 10.81 31.73 1.20
C ASP A 109 9.73 32.80 1.01
N ARG A 110 9.77 33.53 -0.10
CA ARG A 110 8.80 34.57 -0.44
C ARG A 110 7.64 34.09 -1.32
N SER A 111 7.64 32.83 -1.73
CA SER A 111 6.61 32.26 -2.62
C SER A 111 5.64 31.37 -1.86
N SER A 112 4.36 31.78 -1.78
CA SER A 112 3.33 30.95 -1.15
C SER A 112 3.12 29.61 -1.89
N VAL A 113 3.36 29.59 -3.21
CA VAL A 113 3.32 28.36 -4.01
C VAL A 113 4.45 27.42 -3.61
N ALA A 114 5.67 27.93 -3.46
CA ALA A 114 6.81 27.14 -3.02
C ALA A 114 6.58 26.54 -1.63
N GLN A 115 6.11 27.37 -0.70
CA GLN A 115 5.78 26.94 0.66
C GLN A 115 4.68 25.86 0.66
N ARG A 116 3.62 26.00 -0.16
CA ARG A 116 2.61 24.93 -0.30
C ARG A 116 3.19 23.62 -0.83
N LEU A 117 4.06 23.67 -1.82
CA LEU A 117 4.71 22.47 -2.37
C LEU A 117 5.59 21.78 -1.34
N LEU A 118 6.39 22.54 -0.59
CA LEU A 118 7.21 22.02 0.50
C LEU A 118 6.35 21.44 1.63
N GLY A 119 5.26 22.12 2.01
CA GLY A 119 4.31 21.62 3.00
C GLY A 119 3.65 20.30 2.58
N GLU A 120 3.22 20.19 1.33
CA GLU A 120 2.63 18.97 0.78
C GLU A 120 3.66 17.83 0.73
N LEU A 121 4.91 18.12 0.38
CA LEU A 121 5.99 17.13 0.44
C LEU A 121 6.18 16.60 1.86
N LYS A 122 6.27 17.50 2.87
CA LYS A 122 6.38 17.11 4.29
C LYS A 122 5.17 16.31 4.76
N ARG A 123 3.98 16.66 4.31
CA ARG A 123 2.75 15.93 4.62
C ARG A 123 2.82 14.49 4.10
N ARG A 124 3.29 14.27 2.87
CA ARG A 124 3.48 12.93 2.28
C ARG A 124 4.58 12.12 2.98
N GLU A 125 5.54 12.79 3.61
CA GLU A 125 6.53 12.15 4.51
C GLU A 125 5.94 11.76 5.88
N HIS A 126 4.66 12.02 6.13
CA HIS A 126 4.05 11.98 7.46
C HIS A 126 4.74 12.91 8.49
N ASN A 127 5.51 13.90 8.02
CA ASN A 127 6.10 14.95 8.84
C ASN A 127 5.13 16.14 8.96
N PHE A 128 4.05 15.94 9.70
CA PHE A 128 2.98 16.94 9.86
C PHE A 128 3.47 18.23 10.53
N ALA A 129 4.36 18.12 11.52
CA ALA A 129 4.94 19.30 12.17
C ALA A 129 5.73 20.17 11.18
N GLY A 130 6.56 19.57 10.33
CA GLY A 130 7.25 20.29 9.25
C GLY A 130 6.29 20.85 8.20
N ALA A 131 5.21 20.12 7.90
CA ALA A 131 4.18 20.59 6.96
C ALA A 131 3.46 21.84 7.47
N VAL A 132 3.10 21.89 8.77
CA VAL A 132 2.47 23.04 9.41
C VAL A 132 3.30 24.30 9.22
N VAL A 133 4.62 24.24 9.46
CA VAL A 133 5.53 25.40 9.30
C VAL A 133 5.41 26.01 7.89
N HIS A 134 5.42 25.17 6.87
CA HIS A 134 5.33 25.60 5.48
C HIS A 134 3.93 26.12 5.10
N PHE A 135 2.86 25.44 5.52
CA PHE A 135 1.50 25.91 5.24
C PHE A 135 1.18 27.22 5.98
N GLU A 136 1.72 27.43 7.19
CA GLU A 136 1.63 28.72 7.87
C GLU A 136 2.44 29.82 7.17
N ALA A 137 3.61 29.48 6.62
CA ALA A 137 4.37 30.42 5.81
C ALA A 137 3.59 30.82 4.56
N ALA A 138 2.98 29.86 3.86
CA ALA A 138 2.08 30.15 2.74
C ALA A 138 0.93 31.07 3.17
N LEU A 139 0.22 30.72 4.25
CA LEU A 139 -0.88 31.50 4.82
C LEU A 139 -0.49 32.95 5.16
N ARG A 140 0.74 33.19 5.66
CA ARG A 140 1.25 34.54 5.91
C ARG A 140 1.54 35.34 4.63
N LEU A 141 1.88 34.67 3.54
CA LEU A 141 2.30 35.29 2.29
C LEU A 141 1.12 35.69 1.39
N ASP A 142 0.12 34.82 1.21
CA ASP A 142 -1.04 35.09 0.34
C ASP A 142 -2.39 35.17 1.08
N GLY A 143 -2.38 35.02 2.41
CA GLY A 143 -3.54 35.22 3.26
C GLY A 143 -4.46 34.01 3.38
N PRO A 144 -5.58 34.17 4.11
CA PRO A 144 -6.54 33.10 4.34
C PRO A 144 -7.22 32.68 3.03
N GLY A 145 -7.25 31.36 2.78
CA GLY A 145 -7.87 30.76 1.61
C GLY A 145 -7.82 29.24 1.67
N ALA A 146 -8.75 28.57 0.98
CA ALA A 146 -8.93 27.12 1.10
C ALA A 146 -7.66 26.34 0.76
N THR A 147 -6.89 26.86 -0.22
CA THR A 147 -5.61 26.29 -0.66
C THR A 147 -4.52 26.24 0.41
N ASN A 148 -4.65 27.04 1.47
CA ASN A 148 -3.74 27.05 2.61
C ASN A 148 -4.41 26.46 3.86
N GLU A 149 -5.64 26.88 4.15
CA GLU A 149 -6.34 26.54 5.39
C GLU A 149 -6.74 25.07 5.45
N ILE A 150 -7.12 24.43 4.34
CA ILE A 150 -7.51 23.01 4.34
C ILE A 150 -6.30 22.09 4.55
N PRO A 151 -5.19 22.21 3.79
CA PRO A 151 -3.99 21.41 4.06
C PRO A 151 -3.39 21.67 5.45
N LEU A 152 -3.41 22.93 5.91
CA LEU A 152 -3.00 23.28 7.27
C LEU A 152 -3.91 22.61 8.31
N GLY A 153 -5.23 22.70 8.14
CA GLY A 153 -6.21 22.09 9.02
C GLY A 153 -6.01 20.58 9.15
N LEU A 154 -5.83 19.87 8.02
CA LEU A 154 -5.46 18.45 8.00
C LEU A 154 -4.20 18.16 8.83
N CYS A 155 -3.12 18.93 8.63
CA CYS A 155 -1.86 18.70 9.35
C CYS A 155 -2.00 18.98 10.85
N LEU A 156 -2.81 19.98 11.21
CA LEU A 156 -3.12 20.32 12.60
C LEU A 156 -4.00 19.25 13.28
N LEU A 157 -4.95 18.63 12.56
CA LEU A 157 -5.71 17.49 13.08
C LEU A 157 -4.81 16.30 13.41
N ALA A 158 -3.78 16.06 12.61
CA ALA A 158 -2.79 15.01 12.83
C ALA A 158 -1.80 15.30 13.97
N ALA A 159 -1.81 16.51 14.53
CA ALA A 159 -0.91 16.89 15.62
C ALA A 159 -1.37 16.32 16.97
N ARG A 160 -0.43 16.18 17.92
CA ARG A 160 -0.70 15.55 19.23
C ARG A 160 -1.35 16.51 20.24
N GLY A 161 -1.26 17.83 20.03
CA GLY A 161 -1.83 18.84 20.93
C GLY A 161 -3.36 18.99 20.80
N SER A 162 -4.06 19.28 21.89
CA SER A 162 -5.50 19.58 21.84
C SER A 162 -5.78 20.92 21.16
N GLU A 163 -5.00 21.95 21.47
CA GLU A 163 -5.17 23.32 20.92
C GLU A 163 -4.92 23.37 19.40
N GLU A 164 -3.86 22.70 18.93
CA GLU A 164 -3.56 22.60 17.49
C GLU A 164 -4.72 21.94 16.74
N ARG A 165 -5.28 20.87 17.30
CA ARG A 165 -6.42 20.16 16.70
C ARG A 165 -7.68 21.01 16.70
N GLU A 166 -8.00 21.70 17.79
CA GLU A 166 -9.14 22.64 17.82
C GLU A 166 -9.01 23.74 16.76
N ARG A 167 -7.79 24.27 16.59
CA ARG A 167 -7.51 25.21 15.49
C ARG A 167 -7.69 24.55 14.12
N GLY A 168 -7.21 23.33 13.94
CA GLY A 168 -7.41 22.55 12.70
C GLY A 168 -8.88 22.35 12.35
N HIS A 169 -9.70 22.00 13.35
CA HIS A 169 -11.16 21.95 13.21
C HIS A 169 -11.76 23.27 12.78
N GLY A 170 -11.41 24.37 13.46
CA GLY A 170 -11.93 25.69 13.14
C GLY A 170 -11.60 26.12 11.70
N LEU A 171 -10.41 25.80 11.22
CA LEU A 171 -10.02 26.05 9.82
C LEU A 171 -10.86 25.24 8.83
N LEU A 172 -11.11 23.95 9.10
CA LEU A 172 -11.86 23.08 8.19
C LEU A 172 -13.37 23.36 8.22
N GLU A 173 -13.95 23.57 9.40
CA GLU A 173 -15.38 23.83 9.55
C GLU A 173 -15.82 25.08 8.80
N LYS A 174 -14.96 26.11 8.77
CA LYS A 174 -15.16 27.33 7.97
C LYS A 174 -15.46 27.03 6.49
N TRP A 175 -14.85 26.00 5.92
CA TRP A 175 -15.01 25.63 4.51
C TRP A 175 -16.18 24.66 4.25
N SER A 176 -16.81 24.10 5.29
CA SER A 176 -17.77 23.00 5.16
C SER A 176 -18.98 23.27 4.23
N ALA A 177 -19.39 24.53 4.09
CA ALA A 177 -20.50 24.93 3.21
C ALA A 177 -20.04 25.43 1.82
N ASP A 178 -18.74 25.52 1.57
CA ASP A 178 -18.21 26.02 0.30
C ASP A 178 -18.45 25.02 -0.84
N SER A 179 -18.99 25.48 -1.96
CA SER A 179 -19.36 24.59 -3.08
C SER A 179 -18.17 23.83 -3.69
N ALA A 180 -16.98 24.42 -3.69
CA ALA A 180 -15.79 23.83 -4.32
C ALA A 180 -14.94 23.03 -3.33
N TRP A 181 -14.83 23.50 -2.09
CA TRP A 181 -13.90 22.97 -1.10
C TRP A 181 -14.57 22.27 0.09
N GLY A 182 -15.87 22.47 0.28
CA GLY A 182 -16.60 21.96 1.45
C GLY A 182 -16.62 20.46 1.56
N ALA A 183 -16.78 19.73 0.45
CA ALA A 183 -16.70 18.27 0.46
C ALA A 183 -15.34 17.76 0.95
N THR A 184 -14.24 18.40 0.54
CA THR A 184 -12.89 18.05 1.00
C THR A 184 -12.73 18.31 2.49
N ALA A 185 -13.17 19.47 2.98
CA ALA A 185 -13.11 19.77 4.40
C ALA A 185 -13.96 18.82 5.24
N LEU A 186 -15.17 18.49 4.78
CA LEU A 186 -16.09 17.57 5.44
C LEU A 186 -15.55 16.14 5.52
N ARG A 187 -14.89 15.62 4.46
CA ARG A 187 -14.22 14.31 4.51
C ARG A 187 -13.17 14.26 5.62
N LEU A 188 -12.36 15.31 5.74
CA LEU A 188 -11.31 15.40 6.76
C LEU A 188 -11.88 15.47 8.17
N LEU A 189 -12.93 16.27 8.36
CA LEU A 189 -13.63 16.38 9.64
C LEU A 189 -14.33 15.07 10.05
N LEU A 190 -14.94 14.38 9.09
CA LEU A 190 -15.58 13.08 9.30
C LEU A 190 -14.56 12.01 9.68
N LEU A 191 -13.42 11.96 8.97
CA LEU A 191 -12.33 11.02 9.27
C LEU A 191 -11.80 11.22 10.69
N ASP A 192 -11.45 12.45 11.07
CA ASP A 192 -10.95 12.75 12.42
C ASP A 192 -11.99 12.43 13.51
N ALA A 193 -13.28 12.76 13.30
CA ALA A 193 -14.33 12.40 14.24
C ALA A 193 -14.45 10.87 14.40
N GLY A 194 -14.32 10.13 13.29
CA GLY A 194 -14.28 8.67 13.28
C GLY A 194 -13.09 8.10 14.07
N ASP A 195 -11.89 8.58 13.80
CA ASP A 195 -10.64 8.14 14.46
C ASP A 195 -10.68 8.37 15.98
N ARG A 196 -11.37 9.41 16.44
CA ARG A 196 -11.54 9.70 17.87
C ARG A 196 -12.73 8.99 18.51
N GLY A 197 -13.61 8.39 17.72
CA GLY A 197 -14.88 7.87 18.20
C GLY A 197 -15.84 8.96 18.72
N ASP A 198 -15.72 10.20 18.22
CA ASP A 198 -16.63 11.30 18.54
C ASP A 198 -17.92 11.15 17.73
N ARG A 199 -18.87 10.38 18.27
CA ARG A 199 -20.12 10.01 17.58
C ARG A 199 -20.97 11.23 17.19
N PRO A 200 -21.20 12.23 18.08
CA PRO A 200 -21.97 13.42 17.70
C PRO A 200 -21.31 14.20 16.55
N ALA A 201 -19.99 14.40 16.58
CA ALA A 201 -19.29 15.09 15.50
C ALA A 201 -19.33 14.27 14.20
N ALA A 202 -19.11 12.96 14.29
CA ALA A 202 -19.18 12.07 13.13
C ALA A 202 -20.55 12.15 12.44
N LEU A 203 -21.64 12.09 13.22
CA LEU A 203 -23.00 12.22 12.68
C LEU A 203 -23.24 13.58 12.02
N LYS A 204 -22.80 14.67 12.67
CA LYS A 204 -22.88 16.04 12.10
C LYS A 204 -22.20 16.11 10.73
N TRP A 205 -20.98 15.59 10.62
CA TRP A 205 -20.19 15.67 9.38
C TRP A 205 -20.67 14.69 8.31
N ALA A 206 -21.15 13.51 8.69
CA ALA A 206 -21.76 12.56 7.77
C ALA A 206 -23.01 13.14 7.09
N LEU A 207 -23.91 13.77 7.86
CA LEU A 207 -25.10 14.43 7.33
C LEU A 207 -24.75 15.63 6.43
N ALA A 208 -23.75 16.43 6.82
CA ALA A 208 -23.30 17.56 6.02
C ALA A 208 -22.69 17.08 4.69
N LEU A 209 -21.86 16.03 4.70
CA LEU A 209 -21.25 15.47 3.50
C LEU A 209 -22.29 14.82 2.58
N SER A 210 -23.24 14.06 3.13
CA SER A 210 -24.29 13.43 2.33
C SER A 210 -25.21 14.46 1.63
N ALA A 211 -25.41 15.63 2.25
CA ALA A 211 -26.19 16.72 1.67
C ALA A 211 -25.39 17.61 0.69
N HIS A 212 -24.07 17.66 0.80
CA HIS A 212 -23.23 18.61 0.04
C HIS A 212 -23.31 18.37 -1.48
N PRO A 213 -23.33 19.43 -2.33
CA PRO A 213 -23.38 19.29 -3.79
C PRO A 213 -22.07 18.76 -4.39
N GLY A 214 -20.92 19.03 -3.75
CA GLY A 214 -19.60 18.56 -4.17
C GLY A 214 -19.20 17.15 -3.68
N LYS A 215 -20.13 16.38 -3.10
CA LYS A 215 -19.87 15.00 -2.69
C LYS A 215 -19.58 14.12 -3.92
N ALA A 216 -18.69 13.15 -3.75
CA ALA A 216 -18.46 12.10 -4.74
C ALA A 216 -19.28 10.86 -4.37
N ASP A 217 -19.67 10.04 -5.34
CA ASP A 217 -20.34 8.77 -5.04
C ASP A 217 -19.45 7.85 -4.18
N SER A 218 -18.13 7.91 -4.36
CA SER A 218 -17.14 7.17 -3.57
C SER A 218 -17.09 7.53 -2.09
N ASP A 219 -17.68 8.65 -1.68
CA ASP A 219 -17.78 9.07 -0.28
C ASP A 219 -18.89 8.32 0.48
N ALA A 220 -19.78 7.61 -0.24
CA ALA A 220 -20.96 7.00 0.33
C ALA A 220 -20.72 6.00 1.47
N PRO A 221 -19.69 5.13 1.43
CA PRO A 221 -19.38 4.23 2.54
C PRO A 221 -19.17 4.99 3.86
N ASP A 222 -18.52 6.15 3.82
CA ASP A 222 -18.13 6.86 5.03
C ASP A 222 -19.33 7.47 5.76
N TRP A 223 -20.23 8.17 5.04
CA TRP A 223 -21.44 8.67 5.69
C TRP A 223 -22.42 7.54 6.01
N LEU A 224 -22.59 6.54 5.14
CA LEU A 224 -23.52 5.42 5.40
C LEU A 224 -23.09 4.63 6.64
N ARG A 225 -21.79 4.40 6.85
CA ARG A 225 -21.26 3.73 8.05
C ARG A 225 -21.65 4.44 9.33
N VAL A 226 -21.61 5.77 9.34
CA VAL A 226 -22.01 6.57 10.49
C VAL A 226 -23.52 6.57 10.66
N LEU A 227 -24.28 6.82 9.59
CA LEU A 227 -25.75 6.82 9.64
C LEU A 227 -26.31 5.47 10.08
N ALA A 228 -25.76 4.36 9.60
CA ALA A 228 -26.19 3.02 10.00
C ALA A 228 -26.13 2.79 11.52
N LYS A 229 -25.15 3.41 12.20
CA LYS A 229 -24.94 3.29 13.64
C LYS A 229 -25.69 4.34 14.46
N GLU A 230 -25.72 5.58 13.98
CA GLU A 230 -26.16 6.73 14.77
C GLU A 230 -27.55 7.26 14.38
N ASP A 231 -28.00 7.06 13.13
CA ASP A 231 -29.32 7.50 12.64
C ASP A 231 -29.87 6.56 11.55
N ARG A 232 -30.57 5.51 12.00
CA ARG A 232 -31.10 4.48 11.10
C ARG A 232 -32.14 5.03 10.11
N MET A 233 -32.91 6.05 10.50
CA MET A 233 -33.90 6.64 9.60
C MET A 233 -33.22 7.33 8.42
N LYS A 234 -32.19 8.14 8.70
CA LYS A 234 -31.39 8.80 7.66
C LYS A 234 -30.59 7.83 6.81
N PHE A 235 -30.10 6.75 7.41
CA PHE A 235 -29.46 5.67 6.65
C PHE A 235 -30.39 5.10 5.58
N GLU A 236 -31.63 4.73 5.93
CA GLU A 236 -32.57 4.15 4.97
C GLU A 236 -33.00 5.15 3.88
N GLU A 237 -33.15 6.43 4.21
CA GLU A 237 -33.44 7.50 3.25
C GLU A 237 -32.33 7.64 2.20
N GLU A 238 -31.08 7.78 2.64
CA GLU A 238 -29.92 7.91 1.73
C GLU A 238 -29.66 6.63 0.94
N LEU A 239 -29.78 5.48 1.58
CA LEU A 239 -29.64 4.19 0.91
C LEU A 239 -30.73 4.00 -0.15
N GLY A 240 -31.97 4.43 0.10
CA GLY A 240 -33.05 4.41 -0.90
C GLY A 240 -32.70 5.20 -2.16
N ARG A 241 -32.12 6.40 -1.99
CA ARG A 241 -31.62 7.24 -3.10
C ARG A 241 -30.48 6.55 -3.87
N LEU A 242 -29.53 5.94 -3.17
CA LEU A 242 -28.42 5.20 -3.77
C LEU A 242 -28.90 3.94 -4.52
N LYS A 243 -29.81 3.16 -3.95
CA LYS A 243 -30.43 1.99 -4.62
C LYS A 243 -31.08 2.38 -5.96
N MET A 244 -31.73 3.54 -6.02
CA MET A 244 -32.39 4.03 -7.23
C MET A 244 -31.41 4.43 -8.34
N THR A 245 -30.24 4.97 -7.98
CA THR A 245 -29.20 5.34 -8.94
C THR A 245 -28.34 4.14 -9.35
N HIS A 246 -28.05 3.23 -8.42
CA HIS A 246 -27.13 2.12 -8.62
C HIS A 246 -27.78 0.87 -9.24
N LYS A 247 -29.12 0.81 -9.33
CA LYS A 247 -29.81 -0.25 -10.10
C LYS A 247 -29.66 -0.13 -11.62
N ALA A 248 -29.01 0.93 -12.12
CA ALA A 248 -28.91 1.22 -13.55
C ALA A 248 -28.02 0.24 -14.32
N THR A 249 -26.95 -0.26 -13.69
CA THR A 249 -26.06 -1.26 -14.29
C THR A 249 -25.60 -2.29 -13.26
N PRO A 250 -25.19 -3.51 -13.68
CA PRO A 250 -24.61 -4.51 -12.79
C PRO A 250 -23.36 -4.02 -12.04
N GLU A 251 -22.52 -3.18 -12.66
CA GLU A 251 -21.33 -2.61 -12.03
C GLU A 251 -21.69 -1.66 -10.89
N ALA A 252 -22.63 -0.74 -11.12
CA ALA A 252 -23.11 0.16 -10.07
C ALA A 252 -23.79 -0.61 -8.95
N SER A 253 -24.55 -1.66 -9.28
CA SER A 253 -25.17 -2.53 -8.28
C SER A 253 -24.14 -3.27 -7.45
N ALA A 254 -23.08 -3.78 -8.08
CA ALA A 254 -21.98 -4.46 -7.39
C ALA A 254 -21.20 -3.50 -6.50
N GLN A 255 -21.00 -2.24 -6.94
CA GLN A 255 -20.36 -1.19 -6.16
C GLN A 255 -21.14 -0.88 -4.88
N LEU A 256 -22.46 -0.64 -4.97
CA LEU A 256 -23.29 -0.38 -3.80
C LEU A 256 -23.32 -1.59 -2.84
N LEU A 257 -23.42 -2.81 -3.37
CA LEU A 257 -23.35 -4.01 -2.54
C LEU A 257 -21.97 -4.17 -1.86
N GLY A 258 -20.89 -3.84 -2.57
CA GLY A 258 -19.54 -3.82 -2.02
C GLY A 258 -19.40 -2.85 -0.85
N TRP A 259 -19.97 -1.64 -0.98
CA TRP A 259 -20.01 -0.67 0.12
C TRP A 259 -20.82 -1.18 1.31
N LEU A 260 -21.98 -1.79 1.07
CA LEU A 260 -22.80 -2.38 2.13
C LEU A 260 -22.05 -3.53 2.84
N ASN A 261 -21.27 -4.33 2.10
CA ASN A 261 -20.40 -5.33 2.69
C ASN A 261 -19.32 -4.72 3.58
N GLU A 262 -18.66 -3.65 3.13
CA GLU A 262 -17.61 -2.96 3.88
C GLU A 262 -18.11 -2.37 5.20
N ILE A 263 -19.33 -1.82 5.21
CA ILE A 263 -19.90 -1.17 6.40
C ILE A 263 -20.67 -2.14 7.32
N GLY A 264 -20.76 -3.43 6.97
CA GLY A 264 -21.44 -4.45 7.77
C GLY A 264 -22.96 -4.58 7.54
N GLU A 265 -23.48 -3.95 6.48
CA GLU A 265 -24.90 -3.96 6.10
C GLU A 265 -25.20 -4.97 4.96
N SER A 266 -24.43 -6.05 4.86
CA SER A 266 -24.55 -7.09 3.83
C SER A 266 -25.97 -7.66 3.69
N ARG A 267 -26.69 -7.84 4.82
CA ARG A 267 -28.07 -8.37 4.79
C ARG A 267 -29.02 -7.43 4.05
N VAL A 268 -28.93 -6.12 4.31
CA VAL A 268 -29.72 -5.09 3.61
C VAL A 268 -29.39 -5.07 2.13
N GLY A 269 -28.13 -5.26 1.77
CA GLY A 269 -27.68 -5.39 0.38
C GLY A 269 -28.28 -6.62 -0.31
N LEU A 270 -28.24 -7.78 0.34
CA LEU A 270 -28.81 -9.02 -0.17
C LEU A 270 -30.33 -8.94 -0.38
N ASP A 271 -31.06 -8.34 0.57
CA ASP A 271 -32.51 -8.13 0.43
C ASP A 271 -32.84 -7.26 -0.78
N TRP A 272 -32.02 -6.24 -1.04
CA TRP A 272 -32.17 -5.36 -2.21
C TRP A 272 -31.93 -6.09 -3.55
N LEU A 273 -31.06 -7.08 -3.60
CA LEU A 273 -30.83 -7.86 -4.83
C LEU A 273 -32.09 -8.56 -5.34
N GLY A 274 -33.07 -8.84 -4.47
CA GLY A 274 -34.37 -9.39 -4.88
C GLY A 274 -35.19 -8.46 -5.79
N SER A 275 -34.82 -7.17 -5.87
CA SER A 275 -35.44 -6.19 -6.77
C SER A 275 -34.75 -6.06 -8.13
N LEU A 276 -33.61 -6.73 -8.33
CA LEU A 276 -32.80 -6.66 -9.55
C LEU A 276 -33.08 -7.86 -10.48
N PRO A 277 -32.80 -7.75 -11.79
CA PRO A 277 -32.96 -8.88 -12.71
C PRO A 277 -32.10 -10.07 -12.30
N GLU A 278 -32.70 -11.28 -12.24
CA GLU A 278 -32.00 -12.48 -11.78
C GLU A 278 -30.74 -12.78 -12.60
N GLN A 279 -30.79 -12.52 -13.92
CA GLN A 279 -29.66 -12.75 -14.82
C GLN A 279 -28.42 -11.92 -14.44
N ASP A 280 -28.62 -10.69 -13.96
CA ASP A 280 -27.52 -9.80 -13.54
C ASP A 280 -26.95 -10.25 -12.21
N VAL A 281 -27.80 -10.69 -11.28
CA VAL A 281 -27.41 -11.17 -9.94
C VAL A 281 -26.55 -12.44 -10.00
N GLN A 282 -26.72 -13.27 -11.03
CA GLN A 282 -25.98 -14.54 -11.19
C GLN A 282 -24.63 -14.38 -11.90
N ARG A 283 -24.31 -13.20 -12.44
CA ARG A 283 -23.09 -12.95 -13.22
C ARG A 283 -22.16 -11.92 -12.57
N PRO A 284 -20.84 -12.02 -12.78
CA PRO A 284 -19.92 -10.97 -12.35
C PRO A 284 -20.21 -9.63 -13.04
N PRO A 285 -19.95 -8.49 -12.39
CA PRO A 285 -19.34 -8.35 -11.06
C PRO A 285 -20.31 -8.56 -9.88
N LEU A 286 -21.62 -8.56 -10.11
CA LEU A 286 -22.61 -8.57 -9.03
C LEU A 286 -22.65 -9.90 -8.25
N SER A 287 -22.47 -11.03 -8.93
CA SER A 287 -22.38 -12.34 -8.27
C SER A 287 -21.19 -12.46 -7.32
N LEU A 288 -20.08 -11.77 -7.59
CA LEU A 288 -18.91 -11.72 -6.71
C LEU A 288 -19.23 -10.94 -5.42
N ALA A 289 -19.81 -9.75 -5.57
CA ALA A 289 -20.23 -8.94 -4.42
C ALA A 289 -21.30 -9.67 -3.58
N LYS A 290 -22.20 -10.42 -4.22
CA LYS A 290 -23.17 -11.29 -3.55
C LYS A 290 -22.51 -12.45 -2.81
N ALA A 291 -21.54 -13.12 -3.42
CA ALA A 291 -20.81 -14.21 -2.79
C ALA A 291 -20.08 -13.74 -1.52
N GLU A 292 -19.45 -12.57 -1.58
CA GLU A 292 -18.81 -11.96 -0.42
C GLU A 292 -19.82 -11.58 0.67
N ALA A 293 -20.97 -11.00 0.29
CA ALA A 293 -22.04 -10.69 1.24
C ALA A 293 -22.52 -11.94 1.99
N LEU A 294 -22.78 -13.02 1.27
CA LEU A 294 -23.19 -14.32 1.84
C LEU A 294 -22.11 -14.90 2.76
N ARG A 295 -20.83 -14.79 2.38
CA ARG A 295 -19.70 -15.23 3.21
C ARG A 295 -19.60 -14.43 4.51
N ILE A 296 -19.73 -13.10 4.44
CA ILE A 296 -19.66 -12.20 5.61
C ILE A 296 -20.75 -12.55 6.62
N ILE A 297 -22.01 -12.73 6.16
CA ILE A 297 -23.12 -13.07 7.06
C ILE A 297 -23.21 -14.56 7.42
N SER A 298 -22.24 -15.36 6.96
CA SER A 298 -22.19 -16.81 7.18
C SER A 298 -23.41 -17.58 6.63
N ASP A 299 -24.03 -17.09 5.56
CA ASP A 299 -25.06 -17.84 4.82
C ASP A 299 -24.41 -18.85 3.87
N TRP A 300 -23.91 -19.94 4.46
CA TRP A 300 -23.17 -20.97 3.73
C TRP A 300 -24.03 -21.71 2.71
N SER A 301 -25.31 -21.96 3.02
CA SER A 301 -26.23 -22.61 2.09
C SER A 301 -26.53 -21.72 0.88
N GLY A 302 -26.77 -20.43 1.10
CA GLY A 302 -26.92 -19.46 0.01
C GLY A 302 -25.65 -19.35 -0.84
N LEU A 303 -24.48 -19.31 -0.20
CA LEU A 303 -23.19 -19.26 -0.90
C LEU A 303 -22.92 -20.52 -1.72
N GLN A 304 -23.23 -21.71 -1.19
CA GLN A 304 -23.12 -22.96 -1.91
C GLN A 304 -24.06 -23.00 -3.11
N ALA A 305 -25.32 -22.58 -2.94
CA ALA A 305 -26.30 -22.54 -4.03
C ALA A 305 -25.86 -21.59 -5.17
N LEU A 306 -25.32 -20.42 -4.83
CA LEU A 306 -24.79 -19.46 -5.79
C LEU A 306 -23.61 -20.04 -6.58
N THR A 307 -22.68 -20.70 -5.89
CA THR A 307 -21.43 -21.19 -6.52
C THR A 307 -21.63 -22.46 -7.35
N ILE A 308 -22.66 -23.26 -7.06
CA ILE A 308 -23.05 -24.41 -7.89
C ILE A 308 -23.66 -23.96 -9.23
N LYS A 309 -24.55 -22.96 -9.21
CA LYS A 309 -25.30 -22.52 -10.40
C LYS A 309 -24.59 -21.45 -11.24
N GLY A 310 -23.68 -20.69 -10.63
CA GLY A 310 -23.05 -19.56 -11.29
C GLY A 310 -22.11 -19.96 -12.42
N GLU A 311 -22.12 -19.18 -13.50
CA GLU A 311 -21.14 -19.23 -14.58
C GLU A 311 -20.38 -17.91 -14.58
N TRP A 312 -19.18 -17.87 -13.99
CA TRP A 312 -18.43 -16.61 -13.82
C TRP A 312 -17.38 -16.40 -14.91
N GLY A 313 -17.24 -17.38 -15.81
CA GLY A 313 -16.32 -17.35 -16.93
C GLY A 313 -14.91 -17.76 -16.55
N ALA A 314 -14.09 -18.11 -17.55
CA ALA A 314 -12.78 -18.73 -17.37
C ALA A 314 -11.83 -17.95 -16.45
N ASN A 315 -11.93 -16.61 -16.45
CA ASN A 315 -11.05 -15.76 -15.65
C ASN A 315 -11.49 -15.59 -14.20
N LEU A 316 -12.76 -15.87 -13.85
CA LEU A 316 -13.30 -15.62 -12.51
C LEU A 316 -13.87 -16.87 -11.84
N ASP A 317 -13.99 -17.99 -12.57
CA ASP A 317 -14.52 -19.24 -12.03
C ASP A 317 -13.66 -19.82 -10.89
N PHE A 318 -12.37 -19.49 -10.86
CA PHE A 318 -11.53 -19.85 -9.71
C PHE A 318 -12.05 -19.21 -8.42
N LEU A 319 -12.56 -17.96 -8.47
CA LEU A 319 -13.18 -17.30 -7.32
C LEU A 319 -14.45 -18.04 -6.89
N ARG A 320 -15.27 -18.47 -7.86
CA ARG A 320 -16.47 -19.25 -7.60
C ARG A 320 -16.15 -20.55 -6.87
N TRP A 321 -15.12 -21.27 -7.32
CA TRP A 321 -14.68 -22.49 -6.65
C TRP A 321 -14.09 -22.20 -5.27
N THR A 322 -13.35 -21.09 -5.09
CA THR A 322 -12.82 -20.69 -3.78
C THR A 322 -13.93 -20.36 -2.78
N TYR A 323 -14.94 -19.58 -3.17
CA TYR A 323 -16.14 -19.34 -2.34
C TYR A 323 -16.92 -20.62 -2.06
N GLY A 324 -17.08 -21.47 -3.09
CA GLY A 324 -17.78 -22.75 -2.95
C GLY A 324 -17.07 -23.69 -1.98
N LEU A 325 -15.74 -23.75 -2.02
CA LEU A 325 -14.92 -24.54 -1.11
C LEU A 325 -15.11 -24.06 0.33
N ARG A 326 -15.07 -22.73 0.54
CA ARG A 326 -15.31 -22.14 1.86
C ARG A 326 -16.71 -22.45 2.39
N ALA A 327 -17.73 -22.45 1.53
CA ALA A 327 -19.10 -22.82 1.90
C ALA A 327 -19.21 -24.31 2.24
N ALA A 328 -18.67 -25.19 1.38
CA ALA A 328 -18.71 -26.64 1.56
C ALA A 328 -18.03 -27.07 2.87
N ARG A 329 -16.86 -26.51 3.18
CA ARG A 329 -16.17 -26.76 4.46
C ARG A 329 -17.00 -26.33 5.67
N ALA A 330 -17.66 -25.17 5.62
CA ALA A 330 -18.51 -24.72 6.74
C ALA A 330 -19.79 -25.54 6.90
N LEU A 331 -20.29 -26.15 5.82
CA LEU A 331 -21.42 -27.07 5.85
C LEU A 331 -21.02 -28.51 6.18
N ALA A 332 -19.73 -28.79 6.39
CA ALA A 332 -19.18 -30.14 6.52
C ALA A 332 -19.53 -31.07 5.35
N ASP A 333 -19.71 -30.52 4.15
CA ASP A 333 -19.92 -31.27 2.91
C ASP A 333 -18.55 -31.66 2.32
N GLU A 334 -17.93 -32.66 2.94
CA GLU A 334 -16.58 -33.12 2.61
C GLU A 334 -16.44 -33.58 1.15
N LYS A 335 -17.49 -34.18 0.59
CA LYS A 335 -17.49 -34.61 -0.81
C LYS A 335 -17.38 -33.42 -1.75
N GLN A 336 -18.21 -32.39 -1.53
CA GLN A 336 -18.18 -31.19 -2.37
C GLN A 336 -16.89 -30.39 -2.14
N ALA A 337 -16.43 -30.31 -0.90
CA ALA A 337 -15.17 -29.63 -0.56
C ALA A 337 -13.99 -30.27 -1.30
N GLU A 338 -13.87 -31.60 -1.27
CA GLU A 338 -12.80 -32.32 -1.97
C GLU A 338 -12.86 -32.09 -3.50
N ASN A 339 -14.05 -32.16 -4.10
CA ASN A 339 -14.22 -31.92 -5.54
C ASN A 339 -13.79 -30.50 -5.94
N LEU A 340 -14.18 -29.48 -5.16
CA LEU A 340 -13.81 -28.10 -5.42
C LEU A 340 -12.32 -27.85 -5.16
N TRP A 341 -11.76 -28.48 -4.14
CA TRP A 341 -10.34 -28.43 -3.85
C TRP A 341 -9.51 -29.00 -5.01
N LEU A 342 -9.85 -30.20 -5.50
CA LEU A 342 -9.18 -30.81 -6.66
C LEU A 342 -9.29 -29.93 -7.91
N THR A 343 -10.45 -29.30 -8.11
CA THR A 343 -10.67 -28.37 -9.24
C THR A 343 -9.74 -27.16 -9.14
N LEU A 344 -9.66 -26.52 -7.97
CA LEU A 344 -8.74 -25.40 -7.72
C LEU A 344 -7.28 -25.80 -7.89
N VAL A 345 -6.90 -26.97 -7.35
CA VAL A 345 -5.53 -27.49 -7.45
C VAL A 345 -5.16 -27.77 -8.91
N ASN A 346 -6.04 -28.39 -9.69
CA ASN A 346 -5.78 -28.64 -11.11
C ASN A 346 -5.69 -27.33 -11.90
N HIS A 347 -6.59 -26.38 -11.65
CA HIS A 347 -6.53 -25.05 -12.28
C HIS A 347 -5.24 -24.29 -11.94
N SER A 348 -4.77 -24.40 -10.70
CA SER A 348 -3.53 -23.76 -10.25
C SER A 348 -2.28 -24.23 -11.00
N GLN A 349 -2.32 -25.43 -11.62
CA GLN A 349 -1.20 -25.96 -12.39
C GLN A 349 -0.96 -25.21 -13.70
N VAL A 350 -1.94 -24.48 -14.20
CA VAL A 350 -1.84 -23.74 -15.47
C VAL A 350 -2.05 -22.23 -15.28
N ASN A 351 -2.40 -21.79 -14.07
CA ASN A 351 -2.62 -20.38 -13.77
C ASN A 351 -2.13 -20.02 -12.35
N ALA A 352 -0.87 -19.60 -12.26
CA ALA A 352 -0.23 -19.23 -11.01
C ALA A 352 -0.85 -17.98 -10.34
N GLN A 353 -1.37 -17.03 -11.14
CA GLN A 353 -2.04 -15.83 -10.62
C GLN A 353 -3.31 -16.18 -9.85
N HIS A 354 -4.13 -17.07 -10.39
CA HIS A 354 -5.34 -17.55 -9.73
C HIS A 354 -5.01 -18.35 -8.47
N ALA A 355 -3.93 -19.13 -8.50
CA ALA A 355 -3.43 -19.85 -7.33
C ALA A 355 -3.01 -18.88 -6.20
N LEU A 356 -2.23 -17.84 -6.52
CA LEU A 356 -1.82 -16.82 -5.56
C LEU A 356 -3.02 -16.09 -4.97
N PHE A 357 -3.95 -15.65 -5.81
CA PHE A 357 -5.13 -14.90 -5.36
C PHE A 357 -6.08 -15.77 -4.53
N GLY A 358 -6.40 -16.97 -5.02
CA GLY A 358 -7.23 -17.95 -4.30
C GLY A 358 -6.62 -18.35 -2.95
N GLY A 359 -5.32 -18.61 -2.91
CA GLY A 359 -4.60 -18.90 -1.67
C GLY A 359 -4.66 -17.75 -0.67
N SER A 360 -4.53 -16.51 -1.15
CA SER A 360 -4.63 -15.31 -0.30
C SER A 360 -6.03 -15.12 0.29
N MET A 361 -7.08 -15.39 -0.50
CA MET A 361 -8.46 -15.38 0.01
C MET A 361 -8.67 -16.45 1.09
N LEU A 362 -8.27 -17.69 0.81
CA LEU A 362 -8.40 -18.81 1.75
C LEU A 362 -7.65 -18.54 3.07
N TYR A 363 -6.45 -17.96 3.00
CA TYR A 363 -5.68 -17.56 4.17
C TYR A 363 -6.45 -16.53 5.01
N SER A 364 -7.00 -15.49 4.37
CA SER A 364 -7.80 -14.46 5.05
C SER A 364 -9.06 -15.02 5.72
N TRP A 365 -9.53 -16.19 5.29
CA TRP A 365 -10.69 -16.89 5.86
C TRP A 365 -10.31 -17.99 6.86
N GLY A 366 -9.03 -18.11 7.20
CA GLY A 366 -8.51 -19.09 8.16
C GLY A 366 -8.23 -20.49 7.59
N MET A 367 -8.37 -20.70 6.28
CA MET A 367 -8.10 -21.98 5.60
C MET A 367 -6.61 -22.10 5.25
N VAL A 368 -5.79 -22.19 6.31
CA VAL A 368 -4.33 -22.03 6.22
C VAL A 368 -3.63 -23.12 5.41
N ASN A 369 -4.09 -24.37 5.48
CA ASN A 369 -3.46 -25.49 4.78
C ASN A 369 -3.71 -25.41 3.27
N GLU A 370 -4.95 -25.12 2.87
CA GLU A 370 -5.31 -24.92 1.47
C GLU A 370 -4.60 -23.70 0.88
N ALA A 371 -4.46 -22.62 1.67
CA ALA A 371 -3.71 -21.44 1.25
C ALA A 371 -2.23 -21.73 1.00
N GLU A 372 -1.56 -22.39 1.94
CA GLU A 372 -0.16 -22.81 1.82
C GLU A 372 0.06 -23.67 0.57
N ALA A 373 -0.83 -24.64 0.34
CA ALA A 373 -0.74 -25.51 -0.82
C ALA A 373 -0.88 -24.74 -2.15
N LEU A 374 -1.83 -23.80 -2.26
CA LEU A 374 -1.98 -22.98 -3.45
C LEU A 374 -0.81 -22.02 -3.69
N TRP A 375 -0.23 -21.43 -2.63
CA TRP A 375 0.96 -20.61 -2.76
C TRP A 375 2.18 -21.41 -3.22
N TRP A 376 2.36 -22.64 -2.73
CA TRP A 376 3.41 -23.52 -3.25
C TRP A 376 3.23 -23.83 -4.73
N ARG A 377 2.00 -24.09 -5.19
CA ARG A 377 1.71 -24.27 -6.61
C ARG A 377 2.02 -23.02 -7.44
N ALA A 378 1.67 -21.83 -6.94
CA ALA A 378 2.02 -20.57 -7.58
C ALA A 378 3.55 -20.34 -7.66
N ALA A 379 4.29 -20.77 -6.64
CA ALA A 379 5.75 -20.67 -6.59
C ALA A 379 6.47 -21.66 -7.53
N GLU A 380 5.85 -22.80 -7.84
CA GLU A 380 6.48 -23.87 -8.65
C GLU A 380 6.46 -23.61 -10.17
N GLN A 381 5.65 -22.65 -10.65
CA GLN A 381 5.47 -22.37 -12.08
C GLN A 381 6.59 -21.54 -12.73
N GLY A 382 7.59 -21.11 -11.96
CA GLY A 382 8.87 -20.57 -12.46
C GLY A 382 8.84 -19.16 -13.07
N GLU A 383 7.71 -18.69 -13.62
CA GLU A 383 7.54 -17.35 -14.21
C GLU A 383 6.30 -16.62 -13.66
N GLY A 384 6.35 -15.28 -13.65
CA GLY A 384 5.25 -14.43 -13.18
C GLY A 384 5.25 -14.26 -11.66
N VAL A 385 4.19 -14.73 -10.99
CA VAL A 385 3.89 -14.42 -9.58
C VAL A 385 4.63 -15.27 -8.53
N SER A 386 5.65 -16.03 -8.95
CA SER A 386 6.35 -16.97 -8.07
C SER A 386 7.09 -16.25 -6.93
N PHE A 387 7.65 -15.07 -7.18
CA PHE A 387 8.33 -14.29 -6.14
C PHE A 387 7.35 -13.79 -5.07
N GLU A 388 6.17 -13.31 -5.49
CA GLU A 388 5.08 -12.87 -4.62
C GLU A 388 4.52 -14.02 -3.79
N ALA A 389 4.36 -15.20 -4.39
CA ALA A 389 3.92 -16.41 -3.71
C ALA A 389 4.94 -16.87 -2.64
N LEU A 390 6.24 -16.87 -2.97
CA LEU A 390 7.30 -17.16 -2.02
C LEU A 390 7.36 -16.11 -0.89
N GLY A 391 7.09 -14.83 -1.20
CA GLY A 391 6.96 -13.78 -0.19
C GLY A 391 5.77 -14.01 0.76
N ALA A 392 4.64 -14.50 0.25
CA ALA A 392 3.50 -14.89 1.08
C ALA A 392 3.84 -16.09 1.98
N LEU A 393 4.50 -17.12 1.43
CA LEU A 393 4.98 -18.29 2.19
C LEU A 393 6.01 -17.91 3.26
N ALA A 394 6.95 -17.00 2.97
CA ALA A 394 7.92 -16.52 3.94
C ALA A 394 7.24 -15.88 5.15
N ARG A 395 6.25 -14.99 4.93
CA ARG A 395 5.46 -14.40 6.02
C ARG A 395 4.64 -15.44 6.77
N PHE A 396 4.05 -16.39 6.05
CA PHE A 396 3.29 -17.49 6.64
C PHE A 396 4.14 -18.32 7.62
N TYR A 397 5.33 -18.78 7.21
CA TYR A 397 6.21 -19.54 8.08
C TYR A 397 6.86 -18.69 9.18
N GLN A 398 7.04 -17.39 8.95
CA GLN A 398 7.56 -16.46 9.97
C GLN A 398 6.60 -16.37 11.15
N VAL A 399 5.31 -16.12 10.91
CA VAL A 399 4.30 -16.06 11.97
C VAL A 399 4.19 -17.37 12.73
N ARG A 400 4.41 -18.51 12.04
CA ARG A 400 4.41 -19.85 12.64
C ARG A 400 5.74 -20.22 13.31
N ARG A 401 6.77 -19.37 13.22
CA ARG A 401 8.11 -19.62 13.77
C ARG A 401 8.74 -20.91 13.21
N ASP A 402 8.38 -21.26 11.97
CA ASP A 402 8.70 -22.54 11.32
C ASP A 402 9.97 -22.42 10.47
N ALA A 403 11.10 -22.86 11.01
CA ALA A 403 12.40 -22.81 10.33
C ALA A 403 12.49 -23.75 9.12
N ASP A 404 11.81 -24.90 9.15
CA ASP A 404 11.82 -25.88 8.06
C ASP A 404 11.07 -25.32 6.84
N GLY A 405 9.92 -24.68 7.09
CA GLY A 405 9.19 -23.92 6.08
C GLY A 405 10.00 -22.75 5.52
N GLN A 406 10.64 -21.96 6.38
CA GLN A 406 11.53 -20.86 5.94
C GLN A 406 12.67 -21.36 5.07
N HIS A 407 13.35 -22.45 5.45
CA HIS A 407 14.40 -23.05 4.66
C HIS A 407 13.89 -23.45 3.27
N ARG A 408 12.72 -24.10 3.19
CA ARG A 408 12.12 -24.50 1.91
C ARG A 408 11.87 -23.30 0.99
N VAL A 409 11.38 -22.19 1.55
CA VAL A 409 11.11 -20.93 0.81
C VAL A 409 12.39 -20.27 0.36
N PHE A 410 13.34 -20.04 1.27
CA PHE A 410 14.58 -19.34 0.93
C PHE A 410 15.48 -20.12 -0.02
N ARG A 411 15.43 -21.46 0.01
CA ARG A 411 16.08 -22.29 -1.02
C ARG A 411 15.53 -22.02 -2.43
N LYS A 412 14.20 -21.87 -2.56
CA LYS A 412 13.57 -21.51 -3.85
C LYS A 412 13.89 -20.08 -4.27
N LEU A 413 13.82 -19.13 -3.33
CA LEU A 413 14.19 -17.74 -3.59
C LEU A 413 15.66 -17.61 -4.04
N HIS A 414 16.58 -18.32 -3.37
CA HIS A 414 18.00 -18.31 -3.72
C HIS A 414 18.24 -18.91 -5.11
N ALA A 415 17.56 -20.01 -5.46
CA ALA A 415 17.64 -20.57 -6.80
C ALA A 415 17.12 -19.60 -7.89
N MET A 416 16.14 -18.76 -7.58
CA MET A 416 15.61 -17.74 -8.50
C MET A 416 16.49 -16.49 -8.59
N ARG A 417 17.10 -16.07 -7.48
CA ARG A 417 17.90 -14.85 -7.35
C ARG A 417 19.20 -15.14 -6.58
N PRO A 418 20.13 -15.90 -7.18
CA PRO A 418 21.38 -16.27 -6.50
C PRO A 418 22.29 -15.07 -6.21
N ASP A 419 22.11 -13.96 -6.94
CA ASP A 419 22.89 -12.72 -6.76
C ASP A 419 22.35 -11.81 -5.65
N ASP A 420 21.21 -12.15 -5.03
CA ASP A 420 20.66 -11.40 -3.91
C ASP A 420 21.27 -11.89 -2.59
N ASP A 421 22.18 -11.09 -2.04
CA ASP A 421 22.91 -11.41 -0.81
C ASP A 421 21.98 -11.57 0.41
N ALA A 422 20.85 -10.86 0.47
CA ALA A 422 19.92 -10.96 1.59
C ALA A 422 19.15 -12.29 1.54
N ILE A 423 18.68 -12.66 0.35
CA ILE A 423 18.03 -13.96 0.11
C ILE A 423 19.02 -15.09 0.42
N THR A 424 20.26 -14.97 -0.06
CA THR A 424 21.27 -16.01 0.13
C THR A 424 21.69 -16.14 1.59
N ASN A 425 21.84 -15.03 2.31
CA ASN A 425 22.09 -15.05 3.76
C ASN A 425 20.99 -15.81 4.51
N ASN A 426 19.72 -15.52 4.22
CA ASN A 426 18.60 -16.19 4.88
C ASN A 426 18.52 -17.66 4.49
N TYR A 427 18.77 -18.01 3.22
CA TYR A 427 18.89 -19.39 2.79
C TYR A 427 19.94 -20.15 3.60
N VAL A 428 21.15 -19.61 3.70
CA VAL A 428 22.24 -20.23 4.48
C VAL A 428 21.87 -20.35 5.96
N PHE A 429 21.31 -19.30 6.56
CA PHE A 429 20.89 -19.30 7.96
C PHE A 429 19.91 -20.44 8.24
N PHE A 430 18.82 -20.52 7.47
CA PHE A 430 17.80 -21.56 7.65
C PHE A 430 18.28 -22.96 7.22
N ALA A 431 19.17 -23.07 6.23
CA ALA A 431 19.80 -24.34 5.87
C ALA A 431 20.60 -24.91 7.04
N VAL A 432 21.47 -24.10 7.67
CA VAL A 432 22.25 -24.55 8.83
C VAL A 432 21.38 -24.82 10.04
N LEU A 433 20.36 -23.98 10.27
CA LEU A 433 19.39 -24.13 11.36
C LEU A 433 18.56 -25.41 11.26
N THR A 434 18.25 -25.86 10.06
CA THR A 434 17.52 -27.12 9.79
C THR A 434 18.45 -28.33 9.68
N GLY A 435 19.73 -28.18 10.00
CA GLY A 435 20.71 -29.26 10.07
C GLY A 435 21.52 -29.50 8.79
N ASN A 436 21.35 -28.70 7.73
CA ASN A 436 22.22 -28.75 6.56
C ASN A 436 23.53 -27.99 6.81
N ARG A 437 24.60 -28.73 7.12
CA ARG A 437 25.95 -28.20 7.42
C ARG A 437 26.94 -28.38 6.25
N GLU A 438 26.44 -28.34 5.02
CA GLU A 438 27.26 -28.49 3.82
C GLU A 438 28.34 -27.40 3.72
N ARG A 439 29.46 -27.75 3.05
CA ARG A 439 30.59 -26.83 2.84
C ARG A 439 30.18 -25.59 2.04
N GLU A 440 29.18 -25.74 1.16
CA GLU A 440 28.63 -24.65 0.36
C GLU A 440 28.05 -23.53 1.23
N SER A 441 27.26 -23.87 2.26
CA SER A 441 26.69 -22.89 3.20
C SER A 441 27.77 -22.03 3.88
N GLU A 442 28.90 -22.64 4.26
CA GLU A 442 30.02 -21.90 4.85
C GLU A 442 30.68 -20.94 3.85
N LEU A 443 30.91 -21.40 2.61
CA LEU A 443 31.49 -20.56 1.56
C LEU A 443 30.58 -19.39 1.23
N LEU A 444 29.28 -19.63 1.04
CA LEU A 444 28.30 -18.59 0.76
C LEU A 444 28.21 -17.55 1.88
N ALA A 445 28.07 -17.97 3.14
CA ALA A 445 28.03 -17.04 4.27
C ALA A 445 29.32 -16.21 4.38
N ARG A 446 30.49 -16.84 4.20
CA ARG A 446 31.77 -16.15 4.22
C ARG A 446 31.86 -15.10 3.11
N ASP A 447 31.53 -15.48 1.88
CA ASP A 447 31.67 -14.59 0.73
C ASP A 447 30.70 -13.40 0.82
N ILE A 448 29.45 -13.63 1.25
CA ILE A 448 28.46 -12.58 1.48
C ILE A 448 28.93 -11.60 2.56
N MET A 449 29.44 -12.11 3.68
CA MET A 449 29.98 -11.28 4.76
C MET A 449 31.17 -10.43 4.27
N LEU A 450 32.09 -11.04 3.50
CA LEU A 450 33.26 -10.33 2.97
C LEU A 450 32.88 -9.23 1.96
N ARG A 451 31.92 -9.49 1.08
CA ARG A 451 31.40 -8.50 0.12
C ARG A 451 30.65 -7.35 0.81
N ASN A 452 30.10 -7.59 2.00
CA ASN A 452 29.26 -6.65 2.74
C ASN A 452 29.77 -6.42 4.17
N ALA A 453 31.05 -6.06 4.31
CA ALA A 453 31.74 -5.99 5.62
C ALA A 453 31.10 -5.08 6.70
N GLY A 454 30.17 -4.20 6.34
CA GLY A 454 29.40 -3.39 7.29
C GLY A 454 28.12 -4.05 7.83
N ASN A 455 27.63 -5.11 7.19
CA ASN A 455 26.35 -5.73 7.51
C ASN A 455 26.50 -6.72 8.69
N GLN A 456 25.97 -6.33 9.85
CA GLN A 456 26.09 -7.12 11.08
C GLN A 456 25.29 -8.43 11.04
N THR A 457 24.17 -8.47 10.30
CA THR A 457 23.36 -9.69 10.14
C THR A 457 24.15 -10.77 9.41
N TYR A 458 24.87 -10.41 8.35
CA TYR A 458 25.65 -11.37 7.57
C TYR A 458 26.85 -11.90 8.36
N LEU A 459 27.49 -11.04 9.15
CA LEU A 459 28.52 -11.44 10.11
C LEU A 459 27.98 -12.42 11.14
N ALA A 460 26.81 -12.14 11.73
CA ALA A 460 26.18 -13.01 12.70
C ALA A 460 25.79 -14.37 12.10
N THR A 461 25.26 -14.41 10.88
CA THR A 461 25.02 -15.67 10.16
C THR A 461 26.31 -16.45 9.98
N TYR A 462 27.39 -15.84 9.49
CA TYR A 462 28.65 -16.56 9.31
C TYR A 462 29.22 -17.08 10.64
N ALA A 463 29.15 -16.29 11.71
CA ALA A 463 29.52 -16.73 13.06
C ALA A 463 28.67 -17.93 13.52
N TYR A 464 27.37 -17.92 13.26
CA TYR A 464 26.49 -19.05 13.53
C TYR A 464 26.87 -20.30 12.71
N VAL A 465 27.20 -20.15 11.43
CA VAL A 465 27.69 -21.26 10.58
C VAL A 465 28.99 -21.85 11.16
N LEU A 466 29.93 -21.01 11.62
CA LEU A 466 31.15 -21.46 12.29
C LEU A 466 30.86 -22.23 13.57
N PHE A 467 29.94 -21.73 14.41
CA PHE A 467 29.49 -22.42 15.62
C PHE A 467 28.89 -23.80 15.29
N ALA A 468 27.99 -23.88 14.31
CA ALA A 468 27.37 -25.15 13.89
C ALA A 468 28.38 -26.16 13.30
N ARG A 469 29.58 -25.71 12.95
CA ARG A 469 30.70 -26.52 12.44
C ARG A 469 31.75 -26.81 13.52
N ASP A 470 31.38 -26.66 14.79
CA ASP A 470 32.24 -26.87 15.97
C ASP A 470 33.46 -25.95 16.04
N ARG A 471 33.41 -24.79 15.37
CA ARG A 471 34.47 -23.76 15.34
C ARG A 471 34.12 -22.55 16.20
N SER A 472 33.63 -22.81 17.41
CA SER A 472 33.11 -21.80 18.34
C SER A 472 34.13 -20.72 18.71
N ALA A 473 35.42 -21.07 18.85
CA ALA A 473 36.47 -20.09 19.13
C ALA A 473 36.66 -19.07 17.98
N GLU A 474 36.51 -19.52 16.72
CA GLU A 474 36.57 -18.63 15.56
C GLU A 474 35.31 -17.78 15.44
N ALA A 475 34.13 -18.39 15.68
CA ALA A 475 32.87 -17.67 15.76
C ALA A 475 32.92 -16.56 16.81
N LEU A 476 33.43 -16.87 18.01
CA LEU A 476 33.55 -15.93 19.13
C LEU A 476 34.47 -14.76 18.77
N LYS A 477 35.64 -15.04 18.18
CA LYS A 477 36.58 -14.01 17.71
C LYS A 477 35.94 -13.08 16.67
N LEU A 478 35.09 -13.63 15.80
CA LEU A 478 34.42 -12.88 14.74
C LEU A 478 33.31 -11.97 15.27
N VAL A 479 32.43 -12.49 16.15
CA VAL A 479 31.20 -11.78 16.56
C VAL A 479 31.35 -10.94 17.82
N ALA A 480 32.36 -11.17 18.66
CA ALA A 480 32.58 -10.37 19.87
C ALA A 480 32.74 -8.86 19.61
N PRO A 481 33.48 -8.39 18.57
CA PRO A 481 33.57 -6.96 18.25
C PRO A 481 32.23 -6.35 17.83
N ALA A 482 31.40 -7.12 17.11
CA ALA A 482 30.08 -6.71 16.69
C ALA A 482 29.14 -6.53 17.90
N PHE A 483 29.15 -7.50 18.82
CA PHE A 483 28.38 -7.43 20.06
C PHE A 483 28.79 -6.25 20.95
N ALA A 484 30.08 -5.94 21.03
CA ALA A 484 30.57 -4.79 21.80
C ALA A 484 30.09 -3.44 21.21
N LYS A 485 29.85 -3.38 19.90
CA LYS A 485 29.36 -2.19 19.21
C LYS A 485 27.83 -2.05 19.29
N ASP A 486 27.11 -3.17 19.15
CA ASP A 486 25.65 -3.23 19.21
C ASP A 486 25.21 -4.51 19.93
N SER A 487 25.04 -4.39 21.25
CA SER A 487 24.59 -5.50 22.10
C SER A 487 23.07 -5.69 22.09
N ALA A 488 22.31 -4.84 21.39
CA ALA A 488 20.84 -4.87 21.38
C ALA A 488 20.28 -5.74 20.23
N SER A 489 21.07 -6.00 19.19
CA SER A 489 20.64 -6.81 18.05
C SER A 489 20.41 -8.30 18.42
N PRO A 490 19.19 -8.84 18.25
CA PRO A 490 18.90 -10.24 18.58
C PRO A 490 19.73 -11.24 17.78
N THR A 491 19.99 -10.97 16.50
CA THR A 491 20.80 -11.88 15.65
C THR A 491 22.26 -11.94 16.13
N ILE A 492 22.82 -10.81 16.58
CA ILE A 492 24.17 -10.77 17.15
C ILE A 492 24.18 -11.46 18.51
N GLN A 493 23.19 -11.20 19.37
CA GLN A 493 23.03 -11.88 20.67
C GLN A 493 22.96 -13.39 20.52
N PHE A 494 22.17 -13.88 19.55
CA PHE A 494 22.06 -15.31 19.23
C PHE A 494 23.41 -15.91 18.84
N ALA A 495 24.08 -15.36 17.82
CA ALA A 495 25.36 -15.87 17.34
C ALA A 495 26.48 -15.78 18.42
N TYR A 496 26.55 -14.67 19.17
CA TYR A 496 27.54 -14.47 20.22
C TYR A 496 27.31 -15.38 21.43
N GLY A 497 26.06 -15.52 21.88
CA GLY A 497 25.70 -16.40 22.98
C GLY A 497 26.01 -17.87 22.66
N LEU A 498 25.71 -18.33 21.45
CA LEU A 498 26.06 -19.68 21.00
C LEU A 498 27.58 -19.88 20.92
N ALA A 499 28.31 -18.92 20.37
CA ALA A 499 29.77 -18.98 20.31
C ALA A 499 30.43 -19.04 21.70
N LEU A 500 29.96 -18.24 22.66
CA LEU A 500 30.42 -18.28 24.06
C LEU A 500 30.20 -19.67 24.67
N ALA A 501 28.98 -20.21 24.56
CA ALA A 501 28.66 -21.52 25.12
C ALA A 501 29.48 -22.63 24.47
N GLY A 502 29.61 -22.61 23.14
CA GLY A 502 30.45 -23.56 22.39
C GLY A 502 31.94 -23.46 22.71
N SER A 503 32.41 -22.31 23.22
CA SER A 503 33.76 -22.09 23.73
C SER A 503 33.92 -22.42 25.22
N GLY A 504 32.87 -22.90 25.89
CA GLY A 504 32.88 -23.26 27.31
C GLY A 504 32.61 -22.10 28.28
N GLU A 505 32.28 -20.91 27.78
CA GLU A 505 31.96 -19.72 28.60
C GLU A 505 30.47 -19.68 28.99
N GLN A 506 29.97 -20.79 29.55
CA GLN A 506 28.55 -21.03 29.80
C GLN A 506 27.88 -19.95 30.68
N GLU A 507 28.59 -19.49 31.71
CA GLU A 507 28.11 -18.46 32.64
C GLU A 507 27.86 -17.11 31.94
N LYS A 508 28.64 -16.80 30.89
CA LYS A 508 28.45 -15.59 30.09
C LYS A 508 27.37 -15.77 29.02
N ALA A 509 27.30 -16.95 28.41
CA ALA A 509 26.32 -17.25 27.37
C ALA A 509 24.88 -17.24 27.89
N ARG A 510 24.66 -17.81 29.08
CA ARG A 510 23.32 -18.02 29.66
C ARG A 510 22.46 -16.74 29.76
N PRO A 511 22.91 -15.62 30.35
CA PRO A 511 22.09 -14.41 30.42
C PRO A 511 21.80 -13.80 29.05
N ILE A 512 22.68 -13.96 28.06
CA ILE A 512 22.49 -13.44 26.70
C ILE A 512 21.43 -14.26 25.98
N LEU A 513 21.58 -15.59 25.94
CA LEU A 513 20.65 -16.47 25.22
C LEU A 513 19.26 -16.50 25.86
N ARG A 514 19.17 -16.44 27.20
CA ARG A 514 17.89 -16.34 27.91
C ARG A 514 17.23 -14.95 27.80
N GLY A 515 17.99 -13.93 27.42
CA GLY A 515 17.49 -12.58 27.21
C GLY A 515 16.85 -12.36 25.84
N LEU A 516 17.01 -13.30 24.90
CA LEU A 516 16.36 -13.26 23.60
C LEU A 516 14.84 -13.42 23.78
N ASP A 517 14.07 -12.53 23.15
CA ASP A 517 12.61 -12.64 23.14
C ASP A 517 12.20 -13.88 22.32
N PRO A 518 11.55 -14.89 22.94
CA PRO A 518 11.03 -16.06 22.24
C PRO A 518 10.21 -15.72 21.00
N ALA A 519 9.44 -14.62 21.01
CA ALA A 519 8.62 -14.22 19.88
C ALA A 519 9.44 -13.85 18.62
N THR A 520 10.74 -13.56 18.78
CA THR A 520 11.65 -13.20 17.69
C THR A 520 12.42 -14.39 17.11
N LEU A 521 12.37 -15.54 17.77
CA LEU A 521 13.09 -16.76 17.39
C LEU A 521 12.17 -17.73 16.63
N THR A 522 12.74 -18.58 15.80
CA THR A 522 12.07 -19.81 15.37
C THR A 522 12.06 -20.87 16.49
N THR A 523 11.23 -21.89 16.35
CA THR A 523 11.24 -23.02 17.30
C THR A 523 12.59 -23.76 17.29
N ARG A 524 13.27 -23.85 16.13
CA ARG A 524 14.60 -24.45 16.01
C ARG A 524 15.69 -23.66 16.72
N GLU A 525 15.62 -22.32 16.69
CA GLU A 525 16.56 -21.48 17.44
C GLU A 525 16.41 -21.72 18.95
N GLU A 526 15.18 -21.81 19.45
CA GLU A 526 14.92 -22.18 20.86
C GLU A 526 15.47 -23.56 21.21
N GLU A 527 15.24 -24.57 20.36
CA GLU A 527 15.77 -25.92 20.54
C GLU A 527 17.30 -25.91 20.65
N ILE A 528 17.98 -25.15 19.80
CA ILE A 528 19.44 -25.02 19.84
C ILE A 528 19.90 -24.32 21.12
N ILE A 529 19.24 -23.22 21.51
CA ILE A 529 19.56 -22.50 22.75
C ILE A 529 19.44 -23.43 23.95
N GLU A 530 18.34 -24.16 24.07
CA GLU A 530 18.12 -25.09 25.18
C GLU A 530 19.14 -26.23 25.18
N ALA A 531 19.41 -26.84 24.01
CA ALA A 531 20.41 -27.90 23.89
C ALA A 531 21.79 -27.43 24.36
N VAL A 532 22.20 -26.23 23.95
CA VAL A 532 23.51 -25.65 24.27
C VAL A 532 23.60 -25.23 25.74
N LEU A 533 22.53 -24.66 26.31
CA LEU A 533 22.50 -24.25 27.71
C LEU A 533 22.46 -25.41 28.70
N ASN A 534 21.88 -26.55 28.30
CA ASN A 534 21.76 -27.75 29.13
C ASN A 534 22.91 -28.76 28.94
N GLY A 535 23.57 -28.77 27.77
CA GLY A 535 24.69 -29.67 27.47
C GLY A 535 26.01 -29.36 28.19
N GLY A 536 26.15 -28.19 28.82
CA GLY A 536 27.37 -27.78 29.55
C GLY A 536 27.58 -28.43 30.93
N GLY A 537 26.65 -29.28 31.40
CA GLY A 537 26.67 -29.87 32.74
C GLY A 537 27.31 -31.27 32.86
N GLN A 538 27.80 -31.84 31.76
CA GLN A 538 28.50 -33.14 31.78
C GLN A 538 29.81 -33.07 30.98
N ARG A 539 30.87 -32.60 31.63
CA ARG A 539 32.25 -32.90 31.22
C ARG A 539 33.08 -33.23 32.45
#